data_AF-A0A061M511-F1
#
_entry.id   AF-A0A061M511-F1
#
_cell.length_a   1.000
_cell.length_b   1.000
_cell.length_c   1.000
_cell.angle_alpha   90.00
_cell.angle_beta   90.00
_cell.angle_gamma   90.00
#
_symmetry.space_group_name_H-M   'P 1'
#
loop_
_entity.id
_entity.type
_entity.pdbx_description
1 polymer ?
#
loop_
_entity_poly.entity_id
_entity_poly.type
_entity_poly.pdbx_seq_one_letter_code
_entity_poly.pdbx_strand_id
1 'polypeptide(L)' 'MPRLEIERGINGDTPERRRAVRQDRSVMPVADLRGWMREQRAKLSRRNDVAKAMDYMLKRWDAFTRLLDFSFV' A
#
# COMPACT_ATOMS: atom_id res chain seq x y z
N MET A 1 -15.33 20.82 9.63
CA MET A 1 -14.33 19.73 9.54
C MET A 1 -15.05 18.39 9.61
N PRO A 2 -15.53 17.83 8.48
CA PRO A 2 -16.36 16.63 8.47
C PRO A 2 -15.48 15.40 8.15
N ARG A 3 -14.86 14.82 9.18
CA ARG A 3 -14.06 13.59 9.03
C ARG A 3 -14.68 12.37 9.73
N LEU A 4 -15.70 12.57 10.56
CA LEU A 4 -16.23 11.55 11.48
C LEU A 4 -17.51 10.83 11.02
N GLU A 5 -18.14 11.26 9.92
CA GLU A 5 -19.41 10.66 9.47
C GLU A 5 -19.23 9.40 8.60
N ILE A 6 -18.04 9.16 8.07
CA ILE A 6 -17.75 8.02 7.18
C ILE A 6 -17.68 6.70 7.98
N GLU A 7 -17.34 6.75 9.27
CA GLU A 7 -17.15 5.54 10.08
C GLU A 7 -18.48 4.90 10.52
N ARG A 8 -19.58 5.65 10.56
CA ARG A 8 -20.88 5.13 11.03
C ARG A 8 -21.60 4.22 10.02
N GLY A 9 -21.33 4.35 8.73
CA GLY A 9 -21.94 3.51 7.69
C GLY A 9 -21.33 2.10 7.57
N ILE A 10 -20.14 1.88 8.14
CA ILE A 10 -19.32 0.67 7.91
C ILE A 10 -19.48 -0.37 9.02
N ASN A 11 -20.14 -0.01 10.13
CA ASN A 11 -20.35 -0.91 11.28
C ASN A 11 -21.52 -1.90 11.10
N GLY A 12 -22.31 -1.78 10.02
CA GLY A 12 -23.41 -2.70 9.69
C GLY A 12 -23.16 -3.61 8.49
N ASP A 13 -22.01 -3.48 7.82
CA ASP A 13 -21.73 -4.16 6.56
C ASP A 13 -20.84 -5.40 6.74
N THR A 14 -21.23 -6.48 6.06
CA THR A 14 -20.61 -7.81 6.08
C THR A 14 -19.10 -7.71 5.82
N PRO A 15 -18.25 -8.53 6.48
CA PRO A 15 -16.79 -8.54 6.31
C PRO A 15 -16.33 -8.51 4.84
N GLU A 16 -17.11 -9.12 3.95
CA GLU A 16 -16.89 -9.25 2.52
C GLU A 16 -17.03 -7.89 1.80
N ARG A 17 -17.98 -7.03 2.21
CA ARG A 17 -18.17 -5.68 1.65
C ARG A 17 -17.05 -4.73 2.10
N ARG A 18 -16.59 -4.87 3.36
CA ARG A 18 -15.41 -4.18 3.88
C ARG A 18 -14.13 -4.61 3.16
N ARG A 19 -14.01 -5.89 2.81
CA ARG A 19 -12.89 -6.42 2.02
C ARG A 19 -12.91 -5.86 0.60
N ALA A 20 -14.06 -5.86 -0.07
CA ALA A 20 -14.20 -5.34 -1.42
C ALA A 20 -13.85 -3.84 -1.54
N VAL A 21 -14.35 -2.99 -0.63
CA VAL A 21 -14.03 -1.55 -0.63
C VAL A 21 -12.55 -1.29 -0.32
N ARG A 22 -11.91 -2.12 0.51
CA ARG A 22 -10.47 -2.03 0.77
C ARG A 22 -9.63 -2.58 -0.39
N GLN A 23 -10.07 -3.64 -1.07
CA GLN A 23 -9.39 -4.19 -2.24
C GLN A 23 -9.38 -3.19 -3.39
N ASP A 24 -10.52 -2.57 -3.69
CA ASP A 24 -10.65 -1.61 -4.77
C ASP A 24 -9.81 -0.33 -4.52
N ARG A 25 -9.60 0.03 -3.25
CA ARG A 25 -8.85 1.23 -2.86
C ARG A 25 -7.38 1.00 -2.54
N SER A 26 -6.93 -0.22 -2.27
CA SER A 26 -5.54 -0.53 -1.87
C SER A 26 -4.69 -1.16 -2.97
N VAL A 27 -5.32 -1.76 -4.01
CA VAL A 27 -4.58 -2.35 -5.14
C VAL A 27 -3.96 -1.27 -6.05
N MET A 28 -4.69 -0.17 -6.31
CA MET A 28 -4.16 0.97 -7.07
C MET A 28 -2.93 1.65 -6.39
N PRO A 29 -2.97 1.99 -5.08
CA PRO A 29 -1.84 2.59 -4.39
C PRO A 29 -0.55 1.77 -4.40
N VAL A 30 -0.64 0.44 -4.42
CA VAL A 30 0.54 -0.42 -4.32
C VAL A 30 1.32 -0.47 -5.63
N ALA A 31 0.63 -0.56 -6.77
CA ALA A 31 1.27 -0.50 -8.08
C ALA A 31 1.91 0.87 -8.33
N ASP A 32 1.19 1.95 -8.01
CA ASP A 32 1.68 3.32 -8.12
C ASP A 32 2.87 3.57 -7.19
N LEU A 33 2.84 3.02 -5.97
CA LEU A 33 3.95 3.07 -5.02
C LEU A 33 5.21 2.39 -5.57
N ARG A 34 5.07 1.23 -6.25
CA ARG A 34 6.22 0.55 -6.86
C ARG A 34 6.89 1.42 -7.92
N GLY A 35 6.08 2.04 -8.78
CA GLY A 35 6.54 2.96 -9.81
C GLY A 35 7.27 4.15 -9.21
N TRP A 36 6.62 4.84 -8.28
CA TRP A 36 7.19 5.99 -7.58
C TRP A 36 8.50 5.65 -6.85
N MET A 37 8.58 4.52 -6.15
CA MET A 37 9.82 4.11 -5.45
C MET A 37 10.98 3.88 -6.42
N ARG A 38 10.72 3.32 -7.61
CA ARG A 38 11.76 3.14 -8.64
C ARG A 38 12.24 4.49 -9.18
N GLU A 39 11.32 5.41 -9.43
CA GLU A 39 11.66 6.76 -9.90
C GLU A 39 12.47 7.56 -8.88
N GLN A 40 12.06 7.54 -7.61
CA GLN A 40 12.80 8.22 -6.54
C GLN A 40 14.16 7.56 -6.31
N ARG A 41 14.24 6.23 -6.36
CA ARG A 41 15.51 5.51 -6.23
C ARG A 41 16.52 5.88 -7.32
N ALA A 42 16.07 6.12 -8.54
CA ALA A 42 16.93 6.52 -9.66
C ALA A 42 17.58 7.91 -9.45
N LYS A 43 16.93 8.79 -8.67
CA LYS A 43 17.42 10.15 -8.36
C LYS A 43 18.42 10.17 -7.21
N LEU A 44 18.55 9.09 -6.44
CA LEU A 44 19.39 9.02 -5.26
C LEU A 44 20.76 8.40 -5.55
N SER A 45 21.79 8.91 -4.88
CA SER A 45 23.14 8.34 -4.96
C SER A 45 23.17 6.95 -4.32
N ARG A 46 24.04 6.06 -4.82
CA ARG A 46 24.17 4.67 -4.35
C ARG A 46 24.50 4.53 -2.86
N ARG A 47 25.13 5.56 -2.25
CA ARG A 47 25.52 5.55 -0.84
C ARG A 47 24.42 6.06 0.10
N ASN A 48 23.37 6.66 -0.44
CA ASN A 48 22.26 7.20 0.34
C ASN A 48 21.52 6.05 1.06
N ASP A 49 21.26 6.20 2.35
CA ASP A 49 20.62 5.15 3.15
C ASP A 49 19.15 4.95 2.79
N VAL A 50 18.45 5.99 2.31
CA VAL A 50 17.11 5.87 1.73
C VAL A 50 17.14 5.05 0.44
N ALA A 51 18.17 5.23 -0.39
CA ALA A 51 18.34 4.42 -1.60
C ALA A 51 18.53 2.93 -1.26
N LYS A 52 19.31 2.62 -0.21
CA LYS A 52 19.49 1.24 0.28
C LYS A 52 18.18 0.65 0.84
N ALA A 53 17.42 1.45 1.58
CA ALA A 53 16.11 1.02 2.09
C ALA A 53 15.12 0.75 0.94
N MET A 54 15.08 1.62 -0.07
CA MET A 54 14.26 1.41 -1.28
C MET A 54 14.69 0.14 -2.03
N ASP A 55 15.99 -0.10 -2.21
CA ASP A 55 16.50 -1.31 -2.85
C ASP A 55 16.11 -2.59 -2.08
N TYR A 56 16.19 -2.54 -0.75
CA TYR A 56 15.77 -3.65 0.11
C TYR A 56 14.28 -3.95 -0.03
N MET A 57 13.44 -2.92 0.00
CA MET A 57 11.98 -3.03 -0.15
C MET A 57 11.59 -3.53 -1.54
N LEU A 58 12.20 -2.97 -2.60
CA LEU A 58 11.95 -3.38 -3.99
C LEU A 58 12.42 -4.81 -4.28
N LYS A 59 13.50 -5.28 -3.64
CA LYS A 59 13.97 -6.68 -3.74
C LYS A 59 13.00 -7.67 -3.11
N ARG A 60 12.27 -7.24 -2.07
CA ARG A 60 11.29 -8.06 -1.34
C ARG A 60 9.85 -7.66 -1.64
N TRP A 61 9.63 -7.11 -2.83
CA TRP A 61 8.35 -6.51 -3.20
C TRP A 61 7.19 -7.47 -3.00
N ASP A 62 7.28 -8.72 -3.48
CA ASP A 62 6.20 -9.70 -3.36
C ASP A 62 5.86 -10.05 -1.90
N ALA A 63 6.85 -10.06 -1.01
CA ALA A 63 6.62 -10.28 0.42
C ALA A 63 6.02 -9.04 1.09
N PHE A 64 6.46 -7.85 0.68
CA PHE A 64 5.91 -6.58 1.16
C PHE A 64 4.45 -6.40 0.71
N THR A 65 4.12 -6.74 -0.53
CA THR A 65 2.74 -6.63 -1.03
C THR A 65 1.83 -7.70 -0.45
N ARG A 66 2.34 -8.86 -0.02
CA ARG A 66 1.54 -9.84 0.75
C ARG A 66 1.12 -9.33 2.13
N LEU A 67 1.90 -8.45 2.76
CA LEU A 67 1.49 -7.78 4.00
C LEU A 67 0.39 -6.74 3.74
N LEU A 68 0.39 -6.14 2.54
CA LEU A 68 -0.59 -5.13 2.13
C LEU A 68 -1.84 -5.76 1.49
N ASP A 69 -1.72 -6.96 0.95
CA ASP A 69 -2.82 -7.81 0.50
C ASP A 69 -3.41 -8.51 1.73
N PHE A 70 -4.38 -7.87 2.38
CA PHE A 70 -5.18 -8.48 3.44
C PHE A 70 -6.15 -9.53 2.90
N SER A 71 -5.70 -10.35 1.94
CA SER A 71 -6.38 -11.54 1.46
C SER A 71 -5.91 -12.77 2.24
N PHE A 72 -6.07 -12.73 3.56
CA PHE A 72 -6.13 -13.94 4.38
C PHE A 72 -7.56 -14.08 4.89
N VAL A 73 -8.41 -14.63 4.02
CA VAL A 73 -9.55 -15.50 4.33
C VAL A 73 -9.57 -16.54 3.24
#